data_AF-R9MWJ2-F1
#
_entry.id   AF-R9MWJ2-F1
#
_cell.length_a   1.000
_cell.length_b   1.000
_cell.length_c   1.000
_cell.angle_alpha   90.00
_cell.angle_beta   90.00
_cell.angle_gamma   90.00
#
_symmetry.space_group_name_H-M   'P 1'
#
loop_
_entity.id
_entity.type
_entity.pdbx_description
1 polymer ?
#
loop_
_entity_poly.entity_id
_entity_poly.type
_entity_poly.pdbx_seq_one_letter_code
_entity_poly.pdbx_strand_id
1 'polypeptide(L)'
;MAKDIKDYLEYSDGTMAQRAADLAHAFSNKQTAEELQQQMVDDTAERNDLSDEEIEDFLYENYEDKESTEYIVDGAILTCTNCTIEDRYIKNEINPSGTLEAITGYCYYAPIDESINRSEFPNIGKKALGRLTVTENPAAEANSLKYATVTDCVKENNIPYFGNCLRAPDSELEMYTFNAIHKEANQGMEKRKEGSCKYLMKLESEWENYEIGQSFLSFPDDAKGQQSGITMTSMLFCKHGGFIYPVTSGQVKVEEEVEEEIVEEVEVEEVLVLMEPELDDSEAIKEYVWNFFLNKGFSKEAVAGIVGNVQQECSFNLITAAALNSSRFGLFQWSTNPTNARKIKFDKWVTEEKLDINLVSTQCEYAYVEMTTGGMLKIVLDENDNNPSELLCSYDTFIRTDTPEEAAKIFAASFEGCSTGHYTENGQMHYYDIQESAARQAYARRIYDEKTNE
;
A
#
# COMPACT_ATOMS: atom_id res chain seq x y z
N MET A 1 -0.73 13.21 8.18
CA MET A 1 -0.50 14.59 8.68
C MET A 1 -1.85 15.21 8.93
N ALA A 2 -2.23 15.41 10.19
CA ALA A 2 -3.46 16.12 10.52
C ALA A 2 -3.43 17.50 9.84
N LYS A 3 -4.37 17.75 8.92
CA LYS A 3 -4.54 19.06 8.28
C LYS A 3 -4.72 20.12 9.37
N ASP A 4 -4.02 21.24 9.24
CA ASP A 4 -4.18 22.34 10.18
C ASP A 4 -5.62 22.87 10.03
N ILE A 5 -6.27 23.31 11.12
CA ILE A 5 -7.66 23.81 11.09
C ILE A 5 -7.83 24.93 10.05
N LYS A 6 -6.73 25.62 9.71
CA LYS A 6 -6.67 26.67 8.70
C LYS A 6 -6.84 26.17 7.27
N ASP A 7 -6.46 24.94 6.97
CA ASP A 7 -6.54 24.36 5.63
C ASP A 7 -7.99 24.01 5.25
N TYR A 8 -8.89 23.94 6.23
CA TYR A 8 -10.33 23.78 6.04
C TYR A 8 -11.08 25.12 5.91
N LEU A 9 -10.38 26.26 6.02
CA LEU A 9 -10.96 27.60 5.94
C LEU A 9 -10.76 28.28 4.57
N GLU A 10 -9.98 27.66 3.68
CA GLU A 10 -9.72 28.20 2.35
C GLU A 10 -10.86 27.84 1.42
N TYR A 11 -11.94 28.62 1.49
CA TYR A 11 -12.90 28.97 0.42
C TYR A 11 -14.23 29.39 1.08
N SER A 12 -14.29 30.59 1.66
CA SER A 12 -15.60 31.22 1.85
C SER A 12 -15.54 32.74 1.72
N ASP A 13 -16.12 33.24 0.63
CA ASP A 13 -16.62 34.62 0.52
C ASP A 13 -17.92 34.82 1.34
N GLY A 14 -18.18 33.94 2.32
CA GLY A 14 -19.42 33.84 3.09
C GLY A 14 -19.43 34.69 4.37
N THR A 15 -20.63 34.97 4.85
CA THR A 15 -20.87 35.77 6.07
C THR A 15 -20.33 35.10 7.33
N MET A 16 -20.06 35.87 8.41
CA MET A 16 -19.51 35.32 9.67
C MET A 16 -20.29 34.13 10.26
N ALA A 17 -21.59 34.02 9.97
CA ALA A 17 -22.42 32.90 10.43
C ALA A 17 -22.13 31.58 9.70
N GLN A 18 -21.76 31.63 8.41
CA GLN A 18 -21.37 30.45 7.63
C GLN A 18 -20.01 29.92 8.07
N ARG A 19 -19.03 30.83 8.26
CA ARG A 19 -17.70 30.46 8.79
C ARG A 19 -17.76 29.81 10.18
N ALA A 20 -18.71 30.23 11.03
CA ALA A 20 -18.91 29.63 12.35
C ALA A 20 -19.57 28.24 12.28
N ALA A 21 -20.46 28.02 11.31
CA ALA A 21 -21.09 26.71 11.08
C ALA A 21 -20.08 25.70 10.51
N ASP A 22 -19.26 26.12 9.55
CA ASP A 22 -18.23 25.26 8.93
C ASP A 22 -17.14 24.87 9.95
N LEU A 23 -16.73 25.81 10.81
CA LEU A 23 -15.80 25.54 11.90
C LEU A 23 -16.40 24.60 12.95
N ALA A 24 -17.68 24.77 13.29
CA ALA A 24 -18.38 23.89 14.23
C ALA A 24 -18.57 22.47 13.66
N HIS A 25 -18.83 22.34 12.35
CA HIS A 25 -18.87 21.06 11.66
C HIS A 25 -17.50 20.38 11.59
N ALA A 26 -16.43 21.11 11.27
CA ALA A 26 -15.07 20.57 11.25
C ALA A 26 -14.60 20.11 12.65
N PHE A 27 -14.93 20.87 13.71
CA PHE A 27 -14.66 20.46 15.09
C PHE A 27 -15.48 19.25 15.51
N SER A 28 -16.77 19.21 15.16
CA SER A 28 -17.64 18.06 15.45
C SER A 28 -17.12 16.80 14.76
N ASN A 29 -16.74 16.89 13.48
CA ASN A 29 -16.23 15.75 12.73
C ASN A 29 -14.89 15.25 13.26
N LYS A 30 -13.99 16.15 13.68
CA LYS A 30 -12.71 15.78 14.31
C LYS A 30 -12.91 15.12 15.67
N GLN A 31 -13.78 15.68 16.50
CA GLN A 31 -14.11 15.10 17.80
C GLN A 31 -14.77 13.73 17.65
N THR A 32 -15.68 13.58 16.68
CA THR A 32 -16.30 12.30 16.35
C THR A 32 -15.28 11.28 15.83
N ALA A 33 -14.32 11.66 14.99
CA ALA A 33 -13.26 10.77 14.52
C ALA A 33 -12.29 10.32 15.64
N GLU A 34 -11.90 11.24 16.55
CA GLU A 34 -11.06 10.91 17.71
C GLU A 34 -11.82 9.99 18.71
N GLU A 35 -13.11 10.26 18.94
CA GLU A 35 -13.98 9.41 19.76
C GLU A 35 -14.20 8.01 19.14
N LEU A 36 -14.31 7.93 17.80
CA LEU A 36 -14.49 6.68 17.07
C LEU A 36 -13.21 5.84 17.00
N GLN A 37 -12.05 6.48 16.81
CA GLN A 37 -10.75 5.80 16.86
C GLN A 37 -10.50 5.23 18.26
N GLN A 38 -10.77 6.01 19.31
CA GLN A 38 -10.65 5.52 20.68
C GLN A 38 -11.61 4.37 20.95
N GLN A 39 -12.85 4.46 20.49
CA GLN A 39 -13.83 3.39 20.67
C GLN A 39 -13.43 2.10 19.93
N MET A 40 -12.80 2.19 18.76
CA MET A 40 -12.28 1.03 18.03
C MET A 40 -11.11 0.35 18.74
N VAL A 41 -10.23 1.15 19.36
CA VAL A 41 -9.15 0.68 20.22
C VAL A 41 -9.78 -0.06 21.40
N ASP A 42 -10.68 0.59 22.15
CA ASP A 42 -11.35 0.00 23.32
C ASP A 42 -12.07 -1.32 22.99
N ASP A 43 -12.83 -1.38 21.90
CA ASP A 43 -13.53 -2.58 21.43
C ASP A 43 -12.55 -3.71 21.02
N THR A 44 -11.35 -3.37 20.53
CA THR A 44 -10.32 -4.33 20.15
C THR A 44 -9.59 -4.89 21.37
N ALA A 45 -9.37 -4.04 22.39
CA ALA A 45 -8.81 -4.47 23.67
C ALA A 45 -9.76 -5.45 24.36
N GLU A 46 -11.05 -5.10 24.47
CA GLU A 46 -12.05 -5.93 25.14
C GLU A 46 -12.20 -7.31 24.47
N ARG A 47 -12.17 -7.37 23.13
CA ARG A 47 -12.32 -8.63 22.38
C ARG A 47 -11.14 -9.58 22.53
N ASN A 48 -9.94 -9.05 22.74
CA ASN A 48 -8.71 -9.82 22.83
C ASN A 48 -8.20 -9.94 24.28
N ASP A 49 -8.97 -9.44 25.26
CA ASP A 49 -8.62 -9.44 26.69
C ASP A 49 -7.28 -8.73 26.97
N LEU A 50 -7.05 -7.61 26.28
CA LEU A 50 -5.82 -6.81 26.36
C LEU A 50 -6.01 -5.59 27.26
N SER A 51 -4.94 -5.16 27.93
CA SER A 51 -4.90 -3.89 28.65
C SER A 51 -4.62 -2.69 27.73
N ASP A 52 -4.91 -1.49 28.22
CA ASP A 52 -4.62 -0.22 27.53
C ASP A 52 -3.13 -0.04 27.17
N GLU A 53 -2.21 -0.71 27.88
CA GLU A 53 -0.77 -0.68 27.58
C GLU A 53 -0.38 -1.74 26.53
N GLU A 54 -1.10 -2.86 26.45
CA GLU A 54 -0.85 -3.94 25.49
C GLU A 54 -1.50 -3.68 24.13
N ILE A 55 -2.52 -2.83 24.08
CA ILE A 55 -3.23 -2.58 22.83
C ILE A 55 -2.39 -1.80 21.83
N GLU A 56 -1.56 -0.83 22.22
CA GLU A 56 -0.69 -0.15 21.27
C GLU A 56 0.29 -1.13 20.61
N ASP A 57 0.95 -1.98 21.40
CA ASP A 57 1.84 -3.02 20.89
C ASP A 57 1.07 -4.06 20.05
N PHE A 58 -0.12 -4.49 20.47
CA PHE A 58 -0.96 -5.40 19.70
C PHE A 58 -1.41 -4.80 18.38
N LEU A 59 -1.85 -3.54 18.36
CA LEU A 59 -2.24 -2.85 17.14
C LEU A 59 -1.04 -2.65 16.23
N TYR A 60 0.11 -2.31 16.80
CA TYR A 60 1.36 -2.18 16.06
C TYR A 60 1.76 -3.51 15.43
N GLU A 61 1.87 -4.59 16.20
CA GLU A 61 2.24 -5.92 15.71
C GLU A 61 1.24 -6.52 14.71
N ASN A 62 -0.07 -6.25 14.83
CA ASN A 62 -1.11 -6.83 13.96
C ASN A 62 -1.48 -5.94 12.77
N TYR A 63 -1.25 -4.63 12.86
CA TYR A 63 -1.55 -3.69 11.78
C TYR A 63 -0.29 -3.09 11.11
N GLU A 64 0.92 -3.47 11.51
CA GLU A 64 2.16 -3.25 10.73
C GLU A 64 2.42 -4.38 9.71
N ASP A 65 1.65 -5.47 9.76
CA ASP A 65 1.70 -6.55 8.76
C ASP A 65 1.43 -6.01 7.35
N LYS A 66 2.18 -6.47 6.35
CA LYS A 66 2.08 -6.03 4.94
C LYS A 66 0.63 -6.09 4.44
N GLU A 67 -0.12 -7.10 4.89
CA GLU A 67 -1.53 -7.30 4.55
C GLU A 67 -2.43 -6.14 5.01
N SER A 68 -2.14 -5.50 6.15
CA SER A 68 -2.94 -4.39 6.67
C SER A 68 -2.87 -3.14 5.78
N THR A 69 -1.75 -2.98 5.07
CA THR A 69 -1.46 -1.87 4.15
C THR A 69 -2.03 -2.09 2.76
N GLU A 70 -2.54 -3.29 2.47
CA GLU A 70 -3.13 -3.61 1.18
C GLU A 70 -4.36 -2.73 0.93
N TYR A 71 -4.34 -2.01 -0.19
CA TYR A 71 -5.49 -1.25 -0.67
C TYR A 71 -6.63 -2.19 -1.03
N ILE A 72 -7.84 -1.82 -0.64
CA ILE A 72 -9.03 -2.55 -1.05
C ILE A 72 -9.33 -2.24 -2.51
N VAL A 73 -9.57 -3.27 -3.31
CA VAL A 73 -9.93 -3.16 -4.73
C VAL A 73 -11.27 -3.84 -5.03
N ASP A 74 -11.77 -3.63 -6.25
CA ASP A 74 -12.93 -4.34 -6.77
C ASP A 74 -12.83 -5.84 -6.55
N GLY A 75 -13.89 -6.45 -6.01
CA GLY A 75 -13.91 -7.87 -5.72
C GLY A 75 -13.42 -8.26 -4.32
N ALA A 76 -12.97 -7.32 -3.49
CA ALA A 76 -12.63 -7.57 -2.09
C ALA A 76 -13.78 -8.22 -1.31
N ILE A 77 -13.48 -9.20 -0.46
CA ILE A 77 -14.45 -9.82 0.45
C ILE A 77 -14.55 -8.99 1.72
N LEU A 78 -15.78 -8.61 2.08
CA LEU A 78 -16.13 -7.85 3.27
C LEU A 78 -16.97 -8.71 4.23
N THR A 79 -17.02 -8.30 5.49
CA THR A 79 -17.99 -8.81 6.47
C THR A 79 -18.41 -7.72 7.44
N CYS A 80 -19.35 -8.04 8.34
CA CYS A 80 -19.83 -7.14 9.38
C CYS A 80 -19.72 -7.80 10.76
N THR A 81 -19.47 -7.00 11.80
CA THR A 81 -19.46 -7.49 13.18
C THR A 81 -20.79 -8.05 13.65
N ASN A 82 -21.89 -7.45 13.21
CA ASN A 82 -23.25 -7.79 13.64
C ASN A 82 -24.06 -8.58 12.60
N CYS A 83 -23.39 -9.45 11.83
CA CYS A 83 -24.04 -10.31 10.85
C CYS A 83 -23.97 -11.81 11.19
N THR A 84 -24.87 -12.59 10.60
CA THR A 84 -24.86 -14.05 10.64
C THR A 84 -25.46 -14.68 9.38
N ILE A 85 -24.98 -15.87 9.03
CA ILE A 85 -25.58 -16.77 8.02
C ILE A 85 -26.68 -17.67 8.61
N GLU A 86 -26.97 -17.55 9.89
CA GLU A 86 -28.05 -18.34 10.49
C GLU A 86 -29.41 -17.65 10.32
N ASP A 87 -30.44 -18.48 10.19
CA ASP A 87 -31.82 -18.03 10.23
C ASP A 87 -32.10 -17.27 11.53
N ARG A 88 -32.74 -16.11 11.40
CA ARG A 88 -33.07 -15.25 12.54
C ARG A 88 -34.56 -15.05 12.64
N TYR A 89 -35.07 -15.26 13.85
CA TYR A 89 -36.47 -15.00 14.15
C TYR A 89 -36.62 -13.61 14.74
N ILE A 90 -37.29 -12.72 14.00
CA ILE A 90 -37.53 -11.35 14.45
C ILE A 90 -38.95 -11.27 14.97
N LYS A 91 -39.09 -10.91 16.25
CA LYS A 91 -40.38 -10.74 16.90
C LYS A 91 -40.93 -9.35 16.57
N ASN A 92 -42.22 -9.31 16.27
CA ASN A 92 -42.95 -8.08 16.07
C ASN A 92 -43.54 -7.65 17.42
N GLU A 93 -42.74 -6.97 18.23
CA GLU A 93 -43.17 -6.48 19.54
C GLU A 93 -43.55 -4.99 19.43
N ILE A 94 -44.70 -4.69 18.83
CA ILE A 94 -45.55 -3.55 19.22
C ILE A 94 -46.99 -3.85 18.77
N ASN A 95 -47.89 -3.89 19.76
CA ASN A 95 -49.31 -3.79 19.56
C ASN A 95 -49.73 -2.34 19.89
N PRO A 96 -49.98 -1.45 18.90
CA PRO A 96 -50.35 -0.07 19.19
C PRO A 96 -51.66 0.06 19.98
N SER A 97 -52.47 -1.01 20.04
CA SER A 97 -53.79 -1.03 20.70
C SER A 97 -53.83 -1.75 22.06
N GLY A 98 -52.69 -2.22 22.58
CA GLY A 98 -52.64 -2.89 23.90
C GLY A 98 -53.43 -4.21 24.01
N THR A 99 -53.92 -4.73 22.88
CA THR A 99 -54.60 -6.02 22.80
C THR A 99 -53.59 -7.13 22.56
N LEU A 100 -53.74 -8.27 23.22
CA LEU A 100 -52.85 -9.42 23.10
C LEU A 100 -53.13 -10.18 21.78
N GLU A 101 -52.93 -9.54 20.63
CA GLU A 101 -52.88 -10.28 19.36
C GLU A 101 -51.55 -11.02 19.29
N ALA A 102 -51.60 -12.29 18.88
CA ALA A 102 -50.48 -13.22 18.91
C ALA A 102 -49.20 -12.57 18.34
N ILE A 103 -48.11 -12.63 19.10
CA ILE A 103 -46.77 -12.23 18.66
C ILE A 103 -46.44 -13.04 17.40
N THR A 104 -46.64 -12.45 16.23
CA THR A 104 -46.20 -13.03 14.97
C THR A 104 -44.76 -12.59 14.78
N GLY A 105 -43.83 -13.50 15.00
CA GLY A 105 -42.47 -13.31 14.53
C GLY A 105 -42.31 -13.98 13.18
N TYR A 106 -41.32 -13.53 12.43
CA TYR A 106 -41.03 -14.07 11.12
C TYR A 106 -39.57 -14.50 11.07
N CYS A 107 -39.35 -15.68 10.49
CA CYS A 107 -38.02 -16.22 10.24
C CYS A 107 -37.44 -15.57 8.98
N TYR A 108 -36.32 -14.88 9.11
CA TYR A 108 -35.52 -14.39 8.00
C TYR A 108 -34.45 -15.42 7.69
N TYR A 109 -34.31 -15.75 6.42
CA TYR A 109 -33.31 -16.68 5.92
C TYR A 109 -32.10 -15.89 5.48
N ALA A 110 -30.91 -16.32 5.91
CA ALA A 110 -29.70 -15.60 5.52
C ALA A 110 -29.27 -16.04 4.11
N PRO A 111 -29.26 -15.14 3.12
CA PRO A 111 -28.67 -15.45 1.83
C PRO A 111 -27.16 -15.65 2.00
N ILE A 112 -26.63 -16.66 1.33
CA ILE A 112 -25.20 -16.91 1.20
C ILE A 112 -24.83 -16.52 -0.23
N ASP A 113 -23.78 -15.71 -0.38
CA ASP A 113 -23.20 -15.46 -1.70
C ASP A 113 -22.45 -16.73 -2.15
N GLU A 114 -23.06 -17.48 -3.08
CA GLU A 114 -22.52 -18.72 -3.60
C GLU A 114 -21.23 -18.52 -4.41
N SER A 115 -20.92 -17.29 -4.83
CA SER A 115 -19.66 -16.96 -5.53
C SER A 115 -18.46 -16.87 -4.58
N ILE A 116 -18.70 -16.88 -3.27
CA ILE A 116 -17.65 -16.82 -2.24
C ILE A 116 -17.47 -18.21 -1.65
N ASN A 117 -16.32 -18.82 -1.91
CA ASN A 117 -15.98 -20.12 -1.35
C ASN A 117 -15.63 -20.00 0.14
N ARG A 118 -16.62 -20.18 1.02
CA ARG A 118 -16.46 -20.03 2.47
C ARG A 118 -15.39 -20.95 3.09
N SER A 119 -15.00 -22.05 2.42
CA SER A 119 -13.95 -22.92 2.96
C SER A 119 -12.58 -22.24 3.00
N GLU A 120 -12.35 -21.20 2.18
CA GLU A 120 -11.14 -20.38 2.19
C GLU A 120 -11.04 -19.49 3.44
N PHE A 121 -12.13 -19.38 4.21
CA PHE A 121 -12.21 -18.53 5.40
C PHE A 121 -12.63 -19.35 6.64
N PRO A 122 -11.82 -20.33 7.08
CA PRO A 122 -12.20 -21.24 8.18
C PRO A 122 -12.49 -20.49 9.50
N ASN A 123 -11.89 -19.31 9.68
CA ASN A 123 -11.99 -18.53 10.91
C ASN A 123 -13.15 -17.50 10.94
N ILE A 124 -13.91 -17.27 9.84
CA ILE A 124 -15.07 -16.34 9.90
C ILE A 124 -16.26 -16.89 10.67
N GLY A 125 -16.26 -18.17 11.00
CA GLY A 125 -17.36 -18.84 11.67
C GLY A 125 -18.69 -18.63 10.94
N LYS A 126 -19.67 -18.07 11.65
CA LYS A 126 -21.05 -17.87 11.16
C LYS A 126 -21.29 -16.50 10.53
N LYS A 127 -20.26 -15.70 10.27
CA LYS A 127 -20.42 -14.38 9.65
C LYS A 127 -20.81 -14.49 8.18
N ALA A 128 -21.68 -13.61 7.71
CA ALA A 128 -21.99 -13.47 6.29
C ALA A 128 -20.85 -12.72 5.59
N LEU A 129 -20.51 -13.16 4.39
CA LEU A 129 -19.49 -12.55 3.54
C LEU A 129 -20.18 -11.93 2.33
N GLY A 130 -19.63 -10.83 1.82
CA GLY A 130 -20.11 -10.19 0.61
C GLY A 130 -18.97 -9.56 -0.16
N ARG A 131 -19.14 -9.44 -1.47
CA ARG A 131 -18.13 -8.87 -2.36
C ARG A 131 -18.34 -7.37 -2.55
N LEU A 132 -17.28 -6.58 -2.35
CA LEU A 132 -17.24 -5.17 -2.69
C LEU A 132 -17.31 -5.01 -4.22
N THR A 133 -18.10 -4.05 -4.69
CA THR A 133 -18.10 -3.63 -6.09
C THR A 133 -17.64 -2.17 -6.17
N VAL A 134 -16.57 -1.90 -6.91
CA VAL A 134 -16.06 -0.54 -7.12
C VAL A 134 -16.65 0.00 -8.41
N THR A 135 -17.68 0.84 -8.27
CA THR A 135 -18.40 1.43 -9.41
C THR A 135 -17.92 2.84 -9.77
N GLU A 136 -17.23 3.51 -8.87
CA GLU A 136 -16.64 4.85 -9.06
C GLU A 136 -15.15 4.71 -9.47
N ASN A 137 -14.51 5.76 -10.00
CA ASN A 137 -13.06 5.83 -10.27
C ASN A 137 -12.47 4.89 -11.34
N PRO A 138 -12.97 4.86 -12.58
CA PRO A 138 -12.40 4.04 -13.66
C PRO A 138 -10.96 4.41 -14.05
N ALA A 139 -10.50 5.62 -13.72
CA ALA A 139 -9.12 6.06 -13.98
C ALA A 139 -8.12 5.61 -12.90
N ALA A 140 -8.60 5.15 -11.74
CA ALA A 140 -7.80 4.62 -10.64
C ALA A 140 -7.70 3.09 -10.78
N GLU A 141 -7.15 2.66 -11.91
CA GLU A 141 -6.92 1.25 -12.25
C GLU A 141 -5.41 1.00 -12.29
N ALA A 142 -4.94 0.02 -11.52
CA ALA A 142 -3.61 -0.57 -11.69
C ALA A 142 -3.79 -2.07 -11.87
N ASN A 143 -3.10 -2.65 -12.86
CA ASN A 143 -3.19 -4.08 -13.18
C ASN A 143 -4.63 -4.60 -13.37
N SER A 144 -5.54 -3.78 -13.91
CA SER A 144 -6.95 -4.12 -14.12
C SER A 144 -7.81 -4.34 -12.87
N LEU A 145 -7.33 -3.86 -11.71
CA LEU A 145 -8.10 -3.78 -10.47
C LEU A 145 -8.41 -2.31 -10.16
N LYS A 146 -9.68 -2.02 -9.84
CA LYS A 146 -10.12 -0.65 -9.49
C LYS A 146 -9.99 -0.44 -7.99
N TYR A 147 -9.30 0.63 -7.59
CA TYR A 147 -9.13 0.95 -6.18
C TYR A 147 -10.42 1.48 -5.56
N ALA A 148 -10.76 0.95 -4.39
CA ALA A 148 -11.83 1.48 -3.57
C ALA A 148 -11.36 2.70 -2.79
N THR A 149 -12.26 3.65 -2.59
CA THR A 149 -12.02 4.88 -1.85
C THR A 149 -12.99 5.02 -0.69
N VAL A 150 -12.78 6.05 0.11
CA VAL A 150 -13.68 6.37 1.24
C VAL A 150 -15.12 6.65 0.81
N THR A 151 -15.41 6.86 -0.47
CA THR A 151 -16.76 7.12 -0.97
C THR A 151 -17.51 5.89 -1.45
N ASP A 152 -16.88 4.70 -1.48
CA ASP A 152 -17.52 3.43 -1.83
C ASP A 152 -18.43 2.91 -0.71
N CYS A 153 -19.43 3.69 -0.31
CA CYS A 153 -20.29 3.47 0.87
C CYS A 153 -21.77 3.24 0.52
N VAL A 154 -22.10 3.10 -0.78
CA VAL A 154 -23.50 3.05 -1.22
C VAL A 154 -24.06 1.64 -1.14
N LYS A 155 -25.12 1.50 -0.35
CA LYS A 155 -25.93 0.29 -0.18
C LYS A 155 -26.51 -0.21 -1.52
N GLU A 156 -26.42 -1.52 -1.79
CA GLU A 156 -26.81 -2.18 -3.06
C GLU A 156 -26.00 -1.80 -4.30
N ASN A 157 -25.04 -0.89 -4.17
CA ASN A 157 -24.19 -0.52 -5.28
C ASN A 157 -22.75 -0.99 -5.03
N ASN A 158 -22.10 -0.41 -4.02
CA ASN A 158 -20.74 -0.76 -3.65
C ASN A 158 -20.73 -1.78 -2.51
N ILE A 159 -21.65 -1.60 -1.54
CA ILE A 159 -21.68 -2.37 -0.30
C ILE A 159 -22.77 -3.45 -0.34
N PRO A 160 -22.40 -4.74 -0.19
CA PRO A 160 -23.34 -5.85 -0.15
C PRO A 160 -24.05 -5.96 1.21
N TYR A 161 -25.10 -6.77 1.27
CA TYR A 161 -25.77 -7.11 2.51
C TYR A 161 -25.19 -8.36 3.16
N PHE A 162 -25.10 -8.33 4.49
CA PHE A 162 -24.50 -9.42 5.26
C PHE A 162 -25.59 -10.28 5.90
N GLY A 163 -26.26 -11.10 5.09
CA GLY A 163 -27.22 -12.09 5.57
C GLY A 163 -28.26 -11.52 6.54
N ASN A 164 -28.28 -12.05 7.77
CA ASN A 164 -29.11 -11.52 8.84
C ASN A 164 -28.31 -10.68 9.84
N CYS A 165 -28.89 -9.56 10.27
CA CYS A 165 -28.36 -8.79 11.38
C CYS A 165 -28.64 -9.50 12.73
N LEU A 166 -27.67 -9.48 13.64
CA LEU A 166 -27.83 -9.97 15.00
C LEU A 166 -28.72 -9.05 15.84
N ARG A 167 -28.77 -7.75 15.51
CA ARG A 167 -29.64 -6.76 16.15
C ARG A 167 -31.04 -6.77 15.53
N ALA A 168 -32.04 -6.80 16.39
CA ALA A 168 -33.44 -6.62 16.00
C ALA A 168 -33.70 -5.17 15.55
N PRO A 169 -34.82 -4.91 14.86
CA PRO A 169 -35.32 -3.54 14.68
C PRO A 169 -35.43 -2.82 16.02
N ASP A 170 -34.89 -1.61 16.11
CA ASP A 170 -34.88 -0.81 17.35
C ASP A 170 -35.55 0.57 17.20
N SER A 171 -36.04 0.88 15.99
CA SER A 171 -36.83 2.08 15.71
C SER A 171 -38.22 1.77 15.17
N GLU A 172 -39.17 2.68 15.39
CA GLU A 172 -40.53 2.56 14.86
C GLU A 172 -40.55 2.45 13.33
N LEU A 173 -39.62 3.13 12.64
CA LEU A 173 -39.50 3.12 11.19
C LEU A 173 -39.04 1.75 10.66
N GLU A 174 -38.06 1.12 11.32
CA GLU A 174 -37.64 -0.24 10.99
C GLU A 174 -38.76 -1.24 11.28
N MET A 175 -39.42 -1.11 12.43
CA MET A 175 -40.54 -1.97 12.77
C MET A 175 -41.68 -1.83 11.75
N TYR A 176 -41.98 -0.61 11.30
CA TYR A 176 -42.95 -0.37 10.22
C TYR A 176 -42.52 -1.03 8.91
N THR A 177 -41.24 -0.93 8.54
CA THR A 177 -40.68 -1.55 7.33
C THR A 177 -40.86 -3.06 7.36
N PHE A 178 -40.51 -3.71 8.47
CA PHE A 178 -40.70 -5.16 8.67
C PHE A 178 -42.18 -5.53 8.63
N ASN A 179 -43.05 -4.76 9.28
CA ASN A 179 -44.50 -4.94 9.23
C ASN A 179 -45.06 -4.86 7.80
N ALA A 180 -44.60 -3.90 7.01
CA ALA A 180 -45.02 -3.74 5.62
C ALA A 180 -44.60 -4.94 4.77
N ILE A 181 -43.36 -5.41 4.92
CA ILE A 181 -42.84 -6.61 4.26
C ILE A 181 -43.73 -7.83 4.53
N HIS A 182 -44.21 -8.00 5.77
CA HIS A 182 -45.02 -9.15 6.15
C HIS A 182 -46.50 -9.03 5.76
N LYS A 183 -47.04 -7.80 5.63
CA LYS A 183 -48.43 -7.56 5.21
C LYS A 183 -48.63 -7.71 3.70
N GLU A 184 -47.56 -7.66 2.89
CA GLU A 184 -47.64 -7.96 1.45
C GLU A 184 -47.90 -9.45 1.23
N ALA A 185 -49.18 -9.79 1.04
CA ALA A 185 -49.80 -11.12 1.11
C ALA A 185 -49.27 -12.22 0.16
N ASN A 186 -48.12 -12.04 -0.49
CA ASN A 186 -47.41 -13.10 -1.26
C ASN A 186 -45.91 -12.80 -1.46
N GLN A 187 -45.39 -11.63 -1.05
CA GLN A 187 -43.98 -11.25 -1.24
C GLN A 187 -43.15 -11.35 0.04
N GLY A 188 -43.80 -11.37 1.21
CA GLY A 188 -43.10 -11.47 2.50
C GLY A 188 -42.28 -12.75 2.69
N MET A 189 -42.52 -13.82 1.92
CA MET A 189 -41.64 -14.99 1.92
C MET A 189 -40.35 -14.74 1.13
N GLU A 190 -40.44 -14.18 -0.08
CA GLU A 190 -39.26 -13.89 -0.91
C GLU A 190 -38.39 -12.80 -0.30
N LYS A 191 -39.00 -11.73 0.21
CA LYS A 191 -38.28 -10.66 0.92
C LYS A 191 -37.51 -11.16 2.14
N ARG A 192 -38.03 -12.17 2.85
CA ARG A 192 -37.33 -12.79 3.99
C ARG A 192 -36.10 -13.61 3.59
N LYS A 193 -35.99 -14.04 2.34
CA LYS A 193 -34.80 -14.72 1.81
C LYS A 193 -33.66 -13.77 1.48
N GLU A 194 -33.92 -12.48 1.43
CA GLU A 194 -32.89 -11.45 1.24
C GLU A 194 -32.14 -11.11 2.55
N GLY A 195 -32.56 -11.71 3.66
CA GLY A 195 -31.99 -11.48 4.99
C GLY A 195 -32.46 -10.18 5.64
N SER A 196 -32.34 -10.10 6.96
CA SER A 196 -32.75 -8.91 7.72
C SER A 196 -31.79 -7.73 7.59
N CYS A 197 -30.52 -7.99 7.26
CA CYS A 197 -29.49 -6.95 7.12
C CYS A 197 -29.87 -5.93 6.05
N LYS A 198 -30.42 -6.39 4.92
CA LYS A 198 -30.89 -5.53 3.82
C LYS A 198 -31.83 -4.41 4.29
N TYR A 199 -32.71 -4.71 5.22
CA TYR A 199 -33.74 -3.77 5.67
C TYR A 199 -33.30 -2.90 6.85
N LEU A 200 -32.29 -3.35 7.60
CA LEU A 200 -31.78 -2.65 8.78
C LEU A 200 -30.52 -1.81 8.48
N MET A 201 -29.76 -2.18 7.45
CA MET A 201 -28.51 -1.52 7.11
C MET A 201 -28.72 -0.05 6.78
N LYS A 202 -27.96 0.79 7.49
CA LYS A 202 -27.90 2.25 7.37
C LYS A 202 -26.43 2.66 7.40
N LEU A 203 -25.82 2.84 6.24
CA LEU A 203 -24.39 3.11 6.13
C LEU A 203 -24.08 4.58 6.46
N GLU A 204 -22.88 4.83 6.96
CA GLU A 204 -22.30 6.16 6.95
C GLU A 204 -21.98 6.64 5.53
N SER A 205 -21.79 7.95 5.39
CA SER A 205 -21.48 8.55 4.09
C SER A 205 -20.05 8.33 3.63
N GLU A 206 -19.13 7.91 4.50
CA GLU A 206 -17.74 7.69 4.17
C GLU A 206 -17.16 6.52 5.00
N TRP A 207 -16.14 5.85 4.46
CA TRP A 207 -15.28 4.95 5.23
C TRP A 207 -14.31 5.74 6.12
N GLU A 208 -13.93 5.14 7.22
CA GLU A 208 -12.89 5.65 8.10
C GLU A 208 -11.62 4.81 7.95
N ASN A 209 -10.50 5.48 7.69
CA ASN A 209 -9.19 4.86 7.69
C ASN A 209 -8.56 5.00 9.08
N TYR A 210 -8.02 3.91 9.61
CA TYR A 210 -7.29 3.94 10.87
C TYR A 210 -5.88 4.50 10.63
N GLU A 211 -5.54 5.65 11.23
CA GLU A 211 -4.26 6.35 10.98
C GLU A 211 -3.10 5.70 11.76
N ILE A 212 -2.37 4.77 11.14
CA ILE A 212 -1.17 4.12 11.71
C ILE A 212 0.11 4.91 11.39
N GLY A 213 0.02 6.24 11.32
CA GLY A 213 1.17 7.10 11.04
C GLY A 213 1.67 7.12 9.58
N GLN A 214 1.08 6.36 8.66
CA GLN A 214 1.38 6.40 7.22
C GLN A 214 0.34 7.19 6.42
N SER A 215 0.75 7.72 5.25
CA SER A 215 -0.17 8.42 4.33
C SER A 215 -0.84 7.45 3.38
N PHE A 216 -2.17 7.46 3.33
CA PHE A 216 -2.96 6.69 2.35
C PHE A 216 -2.77 7.25 0.93
N LEU A 217 -2.65 6.36 -0.06
CA LEU A 217 -2.75 6.76 -1.47
C LEU A 217 -4.09 7.44 -1.72
N SER A 218 -4.08 8.45 -2.58
CA SER A 218 -5.28 9.15 -3.03
C SER A 218 -5.44 8.97 -4.52
N PHE A 219 -6.69 8.83 -4.95
CA PHE A 219 -7.06 8.56 -6.32
C PHE A 219 -7.99 9.65 -6.86
N PRO A 220 -7.84 10.03 -8.15
CA PRO A 220 -8.74 11.00 -8.77
C PRO A 220 -10.14 10.39 -8.98
N ASP A 221 -11.15 11.04 -8.39
CA ASP A 221 -12.57 10.81 -8.69
C ASP A 221 -13.11 11.87 -9.63
N ASP A 222 -13.69 11.41 -10.74
CA ASP A 222 -14.19 12.24 -11.84
C ASP A 222 -15.28 13.25 -11.41
N ALA A 223 -16.02 12.95 -10.33
CA ALA A 223 -17.10 13.79 -9.81
C ALA A 223 -16.73 14.51 -8.51
N LYS A 224 -15.82 13.95 -7.70
CA LYS A 224 -15.56 14.39 -6.32
C LYS A 224 -14.12 14.85 -6.08
N GLY A 225 -13.24 14.81 -7.09
CA GLY A 225 -11.83 15.21 -6.95
C GLY A 225 -10.97 14.12 -6.30
N GLN A 226 -9.83 14.47 -5.71
CA GLN A 226 -8.95 13.47 -5.07
C GLN A 226 -9.61 12.84 -3.84
N GLN A 227 -9.73 11.52 -3.81
CA GLN A 227 -10.31 10.74 -2.73
C GLN A 227 -9.28 9.79 -2.12
N SER A 228 -9.24 9.68 -0.80
CA SER A 228 -8.36 8.72 -0.11
C SER A 228 -8.76 7.28 -0.43
N GLY A 229 -7.79 6.43 -0.74
CA GLY A 229 -7.95 4.99 -0.83
C GLY A 229 -8.23 4.38 0.55
N ILE A 230 -8.94 3.25 0.56
CA ILE A 230 -9.18 2.45 1.76
C ILE A 230 -8.28 1.21 1.77
N THR A 231 -7.98 0.67 2.95
CA THR A 231 -7.06 -0.46 3.18
C THR A 231 -7.73 -1.56 4.01
N MET A 232 -7.00 -2.63 4.31
CA MET A 232 -7.46 -3.72 5.18
C MET A 232 -7.81 -3.28 6.62
N THR A 233 -7.38 -2.08 7.03
CA THR A 233 -7.71 -1.49 8.34
C THR A 233 -8.90 -0.53 8.31
N SER A 234 -9.44 -0.26 7.13
CA SER A 234 -10.55 0.66 6.96
C SER A 234 -11.88 0.06 7.41
N MET A 235 -12.73 0.88 8.00
CA MET A 235 -14.03 0.46 8.51
C MET A 235 -15.15 1.37 8.01
N LEU A 236 -16.29 0.76 7.68
CA LEU A 236 -17.52 1.47 7.36
C LEU A 236 -18.58 1.22 8.43
N PHE A 237 -19.02 2.30 9.07
CA PHE A 237 -20.04 2.22 10.11
C PHE A 237 -21.43 2.02 9.51
N CYS A 238 -22.16 1.07 10.07
CA CYS A 238 -23.60 0.96 9.93
C CYS A 238 -24.23 1.55 11.20
N LYS A 239 -25.05 2.59 11.05
CA LYS A 239 -25.80 3.28 12.12
C LYS A 239 -26.79 2.36 12.86
N HIS A 240 -27.08 1.18 12.31
CA HIS A 240 -27.77 0.10 13.03
C HIS A 240 -26.88 -0.59 14.09
N GLY A 241 -25.61 -0.19 14.17
CA GLY A 241 -24.62 -0.57 15.17
C GLY A 241 -23.77 -1.76 14.81
N GLY A 242 -23.45 -1.96 13.54
CA GLY A 242 -22.37 -2.86 13.12
C GLY A 242 -21.31 -2.05 12.37
N PHE A 243 -20.09 -2.57 12.30
CA PHE A 243 -19.09 -2.02 11.39
C PHE A 243 -18.71 -3.09 10.38
N ILE A 244 -18.46 -2.62 9.17
CA ILE A 244 -18.10 -3.41 8.01
C ILE A 244 -16.61 -3.27 7.83
N TYR A 245 -15.93 -4.40 7.66
CA TYR A 245 -14.49 -4.46 7.53
C TYR A 245 -14.11 -5.51 6.47
N PRO A 246 -12.96 -5.32 5.81
CA PRO A 246 -12.48 -6.25 4.81
C PRO A 246 -11.93 -7.52 5.45
N VAL A 247 -12.19 -8.64 4.78
CA VAL A 247 -11.64 -9.98 5.08
C VAL A 247 -10.49 -10.30 4.11
N THR A 248 -10.55 -9.73 2.91
CA THR A 248 -9.47 -9.76 1.92
C THR A 248 -9.38 -8.40 1.27
N SER A 249 -8.21 -8.02 0.77
CA SER A 249 -8.05 -6.79 0.00
C SER A 249 -8.66 -6.86 -1.41
N GLY A 250 -8.93 -8.08 -1.90
CA GLY A 250 -9.27 -8.31 -3.31
C GLY A 250 -8.05 -8.34 -4.23
N GLN A 251 -6.87 -8.01 -3.68
CA GLN A 251 -5.60 -8.20 -4.35
C GLN A 251 -5.24 -9.70 -4.28
N VAL A 252 -4.74 -10.25 -5.38
CA VAL A 252 -4.35 -11.67 -5.42
C VAL A 252 -3.01 -11.81 -4.71
N LYS A 253 -2.98 -12.55 -3.60
CA LYS A 253 -1.73 -12.95 -2.93
C LYS A 253 -0.98 -13.92 -3.84
N VAL A 254 0.27 -13.58 -4.17
CA VAL A 254 1.21 -14.52 -4.80
C VAL A 254 1.84 -15.29 -3.62
N GLU A 255 1.47 -16.56 -3.44
CA GLU A 255 2.02 -17.40 -2.36
C GLU A 255 3.43 -17.90 -2.75
N GLU A 256 4.42 -17.65 -1.89
CA GLU A 256 5.76 -18.25 -1.94
C GLU A 256 5.67 -19.71 -1.43
N GLU A 257 5.81 -20.72 -2.30
CA GLU A 257 5.92 -22.13 -1.89
C GLU A 257 7.39 -22.54 -1.70
N VAL A 258 7.71 -22.97 -0.47
CA VAL A 258 8.99 -23.55 -0.06
C VAL A 258 9.18 -24.92 -0.74
N GLU A 259 10.29 -25.12 -1.47
CA GLU A 259 10.61 -26.37 -2.16
C GLU A 259 10.73 -27.59 -1.21
N GLU A 260 9.92 -28.63 -1.46
CA GLU A 260 10.40 -30.03 -1.47
C GLU A 260 10.01 -30.70 -2.81
N GLU A 261 10.97 -30.68 -3.74
CA GLU A 261 11.23 -31.58 -4.89
C GLU A 261 10.07 -32.08 -5.81
N ILE A 262 10.12 -31.57 -7.06
CA ILE A 262 9.68 -32.11 -8.39
C ILE A 262 8.14 -32.25 -8.61
N VAL A 263 7.45 -31.67 -9.61
CA VAL A 263 7.65 -31.68 -11.08
C VAL A 263 6.77 -30.61 -11.79
N GLU A 264 7.37 -29.85 -12.72
CA GLU A 264 6.84 -29.10 -13.90
C GLU A 264 5.46 -28.37 -13.87
N GLU A 265 5.43 -27.02 -13.80
CA GLU A 265 4.72 -26.08 -14.74
C GLU A 265 4.80 -24.57 -14.34
N VAL A 266 5.14 -23.72 -15.33
CA VAL A 266 4.93 -22.26 -15.54
C VAL A 266 5.42 -21.22 -14.48
N GLU A 267 6.47 -20.46 -14.85
CA GLU A 267 7.17 -19.43 -14.05
C GLU A 267 6.38 -18.13 -13.83
N VAL A 268 6.32 -17.66 -12.57
CA VAL A 268 5.87 -16.32 -12.14
C VAL A 268 6.98 -15.74 -11.25
N GLU A 269 7.53 -14.57 -11.57
CA GLU A 269 8.67 -13.95 -10.85
C GLU A 269 8.25 -13.38 -9.47
N GLU A 270 8.86 -13.89 -8.39
CA GLU A 270 8.73 -13.43 -6.99
C GLU A 270 9.34 -12.03 -6.74
N VAL A 271 8.73 -11.22 -5.86
CA VAL A 271 9.28 -9.93 -5.39
C VAL A 271 9.75 -10.09 -3.95
N LEU A 272 11.08 -10.21 -3.75
CA LEU A 272 11.73 -10.38 -2.45
C LEU A 272 11.46 -9.22 -1.48
N VAL A 273 10.93 -9.49 -0.28
CA VAL A 273 10.82 -8.48 0.79
C VAL A 273 12.19 -8.26 1.44
N LEU A 274 12.67 -7.01 1.48
CA LEU A 274 14.01 -6.67 1.94
C LEU A 274 14.00 -6.04 3.33
N MET A 275 14.53 -6.77 4.32
CA MET A 275 14.80 -6.23 5.66
C MET A 275 15.97 -5.25 5.62
N GLU A 276 15.90 -4.16 6.38
CA GLU A 276 17.00 -3.20 6.50
C GLU A 276 18.25 -3.89 7.08
N PRO A 277 19.39 -3.88 6.37
CA PRO A 277 20.61 -4.52 6.84
C PRO A 277 21.39 -3.63 7.82
N GLU A 278 22.10 -4.26 8.74
CA GLU A 278 23.05 -3.57 9.62
C GLU A 278 24.21 -2.97 8.80
N LEU A 279 24.67 -1.77 9.17
CA LEU A 279 25.61 -0.97 8.36
C LEU A 279 27.03 -1.56 8.26
N ASP A 280 27.36 -2.54 9.10
CA ASP A 280 28.62 -3.29 9.10
C ASP A 280 28.52 -4.72 8.54
N ASP A 281 27.31 -5.19 8.18
CA ASP A 281 27.10 -6.49 7.54
C ASP A 281 27.21 -6.37 6.02
N SER A 282 28.44 -6.52 5.51
CA SER A 282 28.72 -6.37 4.09
C SER A 282 28.00 -7.36 3.18
N GLU A 283 27.68 -8.56 3.67
CA GLU A 283 26.96 -9.54 2.86
C GLU A 283 25.47 -9.22 2.81
N ALA A 284 24.85 -8.85 3.94
CA ALA A 284 23.46 -8.42 3.97
C ALA A 284 23.22 -7.16 3.12
N ILE A 285 24.13 -6.18 3.16
CA ILE A 285 24.04 -4.97 2.33
C ILE A 285 24.16 -5.31 0.83
N LYS A 286 25.10 -6.19 0.47
CA LYS A 286 25.28 -6.63 -0.92
C LYS A 286 24.02 -7.32 -1.45
N GLU A 287 23.45 -8.21 -0.65
CA GLU A 287 22.20 -8.91 -0.98
C GLU A 287 21.02 -7.94 -1.10
N TYR A 288 20.93 -6.97 -0.19
CA TYR A 288 19.91 -5.92 -0.22
C TYR A 288 19.99 -5.10 -1.50
N VAL A 289 21.18 -4.59 -1.86
CA VAL A 289 21.37 -3.79 -3.08
C VAL A 289 21.00 -4.60 -4.33
N TRP A 290 21.43 -5.86 -4.40
CA TRP A 290 21.11 -6.75 -5.52
C TRP A 290 19.59 -6.91 -5.68
N ASN A 291 18.90 -7.34 -4.63
CA ASN A 291 17.47 -7.61 -4.71
C ASN A 291 16.63 -6.32 -4.84
N PHE A 292 17.10 -5.19 -4.27
CA PHE A 292 16.38 -3.92 -4.38
C PHE A 292 16.24 -3.46 -5.82
N PHE A 293 17.35 -3.44 -6.57
CA PHE A 293 17.31 -2.98 -7.96
C PHE A 293 16.67 -4.01 -8.89
N LEU A 294 16.76 -5.31 -8.59
CA LEU A 294 15.97 -6.33 -9.29
C LEU A 294 14.47 -6.08 -9.14
N ASN A 295 14.00 -5.83 -7.91
CA ASN A 295 12.59 -5.55 -7.61
C ASN A 295 12.09 -4.25 -8.26
N LYS A 296 12.99 -3.30 -8.56
CA LYS A 296 12.67 -2.08 -9.34
C LYS A 296 12.59 -2.34 -10.86
N GLY A 297 12.81 -3.58 -11.30
CA GLY A 297 12.69 -4.00 -12.70
C GLY A 297 13.97 -3.87 -13.53
N PHE A 298 15.14 -3.74 -12.89
CA PHE A 298 16.42 -3.76 -13.62
C PHE A 298 16.81 -5.20 -13.98
N SER A 299 17.45 -5.39 -15.14
CA SER A 299 17.97 -6.71 -15.53
C SER A 299 19.10 -7.16 -14.60
N LYS A 300 19.35 -8.47 -14.50
CA LYS A 300 20.45 -9.04 -13.69
C LYS A 300 21.81 -8.45 -14.11
N GLU A 301 22.00 -8.14 -15.39
CA GLU A 301 23.21 -7.47 -15.92
C GLU A 301 23.34 -6.05 -15.38
N ALA A 302 22.25 -5.27 -15.41
CA ALA A 302 22.23 -3.89 -14.90
C ALA A 302 22.50 -3.85 -13.38
N VAL A 303 21.87 -4.76 -12.63
CA VAL A 303 22.07 -4.90 -11.18
C VAL A 303 23.48 -5.34 -10.84
N ALA A 304 24.05 -6.30 -11.56
CA ALA A 304 25.45 -6.67 -11.43
C ALA A 304 26.38 -5.47 -11.69
N GLY A 305 26.06 -4.63 -12.67
CA GLY A 305 26.76 -3.37 -12.94
C GLY A 305 26.73 -2.40 -11.75
N ILE A 306 25.57 -2.23 -11.11
CA ILE A 306 25.41 -1.43 -9.88
C ILE A 306 26.27 -2.00 -8.76
N VAL A 307 26.11 -3.29 -8.46
CA VAL A 307 26.81 -3.98 -7.37
C VAL A 307 28.33 -3.93 -7.56
N GLY A 308 28.83 -4.11 -8.78
CA GLY A 308 30.25 -3.98 -9.10
C GLY A 308 30.81 -2.58 -8.85
N ASN A 309 29.99 -1.53 -9.03
CA ASN A 309 30.36 -0.16 -8.69
C ASN A 309 30.34 0.08 -7.18
N VAL A 310 29.28 -0.34 -6.48
CA VAL A 310 29.17 -0.21 -5.01
C VAL A 310 30.32 -0.93 -4.29
N GLN A 311 30.73 -2.10 -4.78
CA GLN A 311 31.92 -2.78 -4.27
C GLN A 311 33.17 -1.88 -4.32
N GLN A 312 33.38 -1.20 -5.45
CA GLN A 312 34.56 -0.37 -5.65
C GLN A 312 34.50 0.93 -4.85
N GLU A 313 33.30 1.45 -4.65
CA GLU A 313 33.05 2.68 -3.90
C GLU A 313 33.20 2.49 -2.39
N CYS A 314 32.64 1.42 -1.83
CA CYS A 314 32.61 1.25 -0.37
C CYS A 314 32.86 -0.18 0.13
N SER A 315 33.03 -1.15 -0.77
CA SER A 315 33.17 -2.58 -0.43
C SER A 315 32.04 -3.12 0.45
N PHE A 316 30.84 -2.53 0.34
CA PHE A 316 29.68 -2.83 1.19
C PHE A 316 29.98 -2.65 2.69
N ASN A 317 30.93 -1.80 3.06
CA ASN A 317 31.24 -1.51 4.46
C ASN A 317 31.19 0.00 4.69
N LEU A 318 30.00 0.50 5.05
CA LEU A 318 29.74 1.94 5.12
C LEU A 318 30.55 2.62 6.23
N ILE A 319 30.79 1.91 7.34
CA ILE A 319 31.62 2.41 8.45
C ILE A 319 33.08 2.61 8.01
N THR A 320 33.67 1.60 7.37
CA THR A 320 35.07 1.66 6.92
C THR A 320 35.24 2.68 5.80
N ALA A 321 34.32 2.71 4.83
CA ALA A 321 34.39 3.67 3.72
C ALA A 321 34.33 5.12 4.22
N ALA A 322 33.42 5.44 5.15
CA ALA A 322 33.32 6.77 5.75
C ALA A 322 34.60 7.16 6.53
N ALA A 323 35.25 6.19 7.18
CA ALA A 323 36.51 6.42 7.88
C ALA A 323 37.69 6.69 6.94
N LEU A 324 37.71 6.08 5.75
CA LEU A 324 38.77 6.24 4.76
C LEU A 324 38.63 7.53 3.93
N ASN A 325 37.41 8.02 3.73
CA ASN A 325 37.16 9.21 2.94
C ASN A 325 36.03 10.08 3.52
N SER A 326 36.38 10.99 4.44
CA SER A 326 35.43 11.91 5.08
C SER A 326 34.75 12.91 4.12
N SER A 327 35.23 13.02 2.87
CA SER A 327 34.61 13.88 1.85
C SER A 327 33.47 13.20 1.09
N ARG A 328 33.26 11.89 1.32
CA ARG A 328 32.25 11.06 0.65
C ARG A 328 31.45 10.25 1.68
N PHE A 329 30.24 9.82 1.32
CA PHE A 329 29.40 8.98 2.18
C PHE A 329 28.52 8.01 1.38
N GLY A 330 28.09 6.93 2.04
CA GLY A 330 27.09 6.01 1.52
C GLY A 330 27.61 5.01 0.46
N LEU A 331 26.69 4.20 -0.05
CA LEU A 331 26.90 3.12 -1.01
C LEU A 331 27.56 3.62 -2.30
N PHE A 332 27.11 4.78 -2.78
CA PHE A 332 27.53 5.39 -4.05
C PHE A 332 28.46 6.59 -3.83
N GLN A 333 29.07 6.70 -2.64
CA GLN A 333 30.07 7.72 -2.29
C GLN A 333 29.70 9.14 -2.75
N TRP A 334 28.47 9.57 -2.45
CA TRP A 334 28.05 10.95 -2.71
C TRP A 334 28.92 11.94 -1.94
N SER A 335 29.02 13.18 -2.42
CA SER A 335 29.83 14.20 -1.77
C SER A 335 29.21 14.64 -0.43
N THR A 336 30.02 14.73 0.62
CA THR A 336 29.61 15.36 1.90
C THR A 336 29.62 16.88 1.85
N ASN A 337 30.10 17.50 0.76
CA ASN A 337 30.12 18.95 0.60
C ASN A 337 28.68 19.49 0.45
N PRO A 338 28.19 20.32 1.39
CA PRO A 338 26.82 20.82 1.38
C PRO A 338 26.51 21.76 0.21
N THR A 339 27.54 22.23 -0.51
CA THR A 339 27.37 23.05 -1.73
C THR A 339 27.29 22.23 -3.01
N ASN A 340 27.52 20.90 -2.93
CA ASN A 340 27.41 20.03 -4.08
C ASN A 340 25.93 19.86 -4.49
N ALA A 341 25.65 19.98 -5.80
CA ALA A 341 24.28 19.92 -6.31
C ALA A 341 23.58 18.57 -6.06
N ARG A 342 24.30 17.43 -6.14
CA ARG A 342 23.74 16.12 -5.81
C ARG A 342 23.43 16.02 -4.32
N LYS A 343 24.34 16.51 -3.45
CA LYS A 343 24.12 16.54 -2.00
C LYS A 343 22.90 17.36 -1.60
N ILE A 344 22.75 18.55 -2.18
CA ILE A 344 21.59 19.43 -1.92
C ILE A 344 20.28 18.73 -2.28
N LYS A 345 20.25 18.03 -3.43
CA LYS A 345 19.06 17.27 -3.86
C LYS A 345 18.77 16.10 -2.92
N PHE A 346 19.80 15.37 -2.47
CA PHE A 346 19.63 14.25 -1.56
C PHE A 346 19.12 14.72 -0.20
N ASP A 347 19.74 15.72 0.40
CA ASP A 347 19.31 16.27 1.70
C ASP A 347 17.87 16.80 1.65
N LYS A 348 17.53 17.48 0.55
CA LYS A 348 16.16 17.95 0.33
C LYS A 348 15.19 16.77 0.29
N TRP A 349 15.47 15.75 -0.52
CA TRP A 349 14.62 14.57 -0.66
C TRP A 349 14.44 13.83 0.67
N VAL A 350 15.52 13.55 1.39
CA VAL A 350 15.47 12.89 2.71
C VAL A 350 14.66 13.72 3.72
N THR A 351 14.80 15.05 3.70
CA THR A 351 14.04 15.93 4.60
C THR A 351 12.54 15.92 4.27
N GLU A 352 12.19 15.93 2.98
CA GLU A 352 10.80 15.91 2.50
C GLU A 352 10.12 14.56 2.82
N GLU A 353 10.83 13.45 2.61
CA GLU A 353 10.33 12.08 2.86
C GLU A 353 10.50 11.64 4.33
N LYS A 354 11.14 12.44 5.18
CA LYS A 354 11.44 12.14 6.60
C LYS A 354 12.20 10.82 6.81
N LEU A 355 13.13 10.52 5.92
CA LEU A 355 13.95 9.31 5.97
C LEU A 355 15.24 9.54 6.76
N ASP A 356 15.91 8.45 7.15
CA ASP A 356 17.28 8.50 7.65
C ASP A 356 18.25 8.23 6.50
N ILE A 357 19.11 9.21 6.21
CA ILE A 357 20.11 9.18 5.13
C ILE A 357 21.13 8.04 5.30
N ASN A 358 21.32 7.53 6.52
CA ASN A 358 22.32 6.50 6.80
C ASN A 358 21.82 5.09 6.47
N LEU A 359 20.50 4.89 6.34
CA LEU A 359 19.91 3.60 6.00
C LEU A 359 20.27 3.20 4.56
N VAL A 360 20.47 1.90 4.36
CA VAL A 360 20.76 1.28 3.07
C VAL A 360 19.54 1.37 2.16
N SER A 361 18.33 1.14 2.70
CA SER A 361 17.06 1.36 1.98
C SER A 361 16.95 2.78 1.40
N THR A 362 17.14 3.80 2.24
CA THR A 362 17.10 5.22 1.84
C THR A 362 18.10 5.52 0.73
N GLN A 363 19.32 4.99 0.83
CA GLN A 363 20.37 5.21 -0.16
C GLN A 363 20.06 4.50 -1.49
N CYS A 364 19.51 3.28 -1.46
CA CYS A 364 19.10 2.56 -2.65
C CYS A 364 17.91 3.26 -3.35
N GLU A 365 16.90 3.68 -2.59
CA GLU A 365 15.75 4.42 -3.13
C GLU A 365 16.16 5.77 -3.72
N TYR A 366 17.06 6.50 -3.05
CA TYR A 366 17.55 7.75 -3.62
C TYR A 366 18.36 7.53 -4.90
N ALA A 367 19.23 6.51 -4.95
CA ALA A 367 19.95 6.18 -6.17
C ALA A 367 18.99 5.83 -7.32
N TYR A 368 17.90 5.10 -7.04
CA TYR A 368 16.84 4.83 -8.02
C TYR A 368 16.16 6.11 -8.53
N VAL A 369 15.73 7.00 -7.62
CA VAL A 369 15.14 8.30 -7.97
C VAL A 369 16.12 9.13 -8.80
N GLU A 370 17.40 9.18 -8.39
CA GLU A 370 18.43 9.94 -9.08
C GLU A 370 18.66 9.40 -10.50
N MET A 371 18.78 8.08 -10.67
CA MET A 371 18.94 7.48 -12.00
C MET A 371 17.76 7.82 -12.94
N THR A 372 16.53 7.66 -12.44
CA THR A 372 15.31 7.76 -13.24
C THR A 372 14.87 9.20 -13.53
N THR A 373 15.33 10.18 -12.74
CA THR A 373 14.99 11.60 -12.91
C THR A 373 16.10 12.42 -13.56
N GLY A 374 17.05 11.76 -14.23
CA GLY A 374 18.08 12.41 -15.05
C GLY A 374 19.42 12.66 -14.34
N GLY A 375 19.71 11.91 -13.28
CA GLY A 375 21.03 11.87 -12.62
C GLY A 375 22.09 11.10 -13.40
N MET A 376 21.70 10.28 -14.37
CA MET A 376 22.61 9.63 -15.31
C MET A 376 22.92 10.55 -16.50
N LEU A 377 24.16 11.07 -16.55
CA LEU A 377 24.63 11.97 -17.59
C LEU A 377 24.85 11.23 -18.91
N LYS A 378 24.54 11.88 -20.04
CA LYS A 378 24.88 11.34 -21.36
C LYS A 378 26.38 11.55 -21.61
N ILE A 379 27.16 10.49 -21.56
CA ILE A 379 28.63 10.49 -21.72
C ILE A 379 29.01 9.60 -22.90
N VAL A 380 30.01 9.95 -23.68
CA VAL A 380 30.62 9.04 -24.67
C VAL A 380 31.89 8.47 -24.04
N LEU A 381 32.04 7.15 -24.04
CA LEU A 381 33.30 6.48 -23.74
C LEU A 381 34.03 6.23 -25.05
N ASP A 382 35.24 6.79 -25.18
CA ASP A 382 36.03 6.70 -26.39
C ASP A 382 36.60 5.28 -26.60
N GLU A 383 36.99 4.98 -27.84
CA GLU A 383 37.59 3.71 -28.21
C GLU A 383 38.90 3.45 -27.45
N ASN A 384 39.06 2.24 -26.91
CA ASN A 384 40.33 1.75 -26.38
C ASN A 384 40.50 0.24 -26.66
N ASP A 385 41.66 -0.34 -26.30
CA ASP A 385 41.97 -1.75 -26.56
C ASP A 385 40.92 -2.74 -26.01
N ASN A 386 40.08 -2.31 -25.05
CA ASN A 386 39.02 -3.10 -24.43
C ASN A 386 37.60 -2.75 -24.93
N ASN A 387 37.44 -1.68 -25.71
CA ASN A 387 36.18 -1.29 -26.34
C ASN A 387 36.46 -0.66 -27.72
N PRO A 388 36.44 -1.45 -28.81
CA PRO A 388 36.84 -0.99 -30.15
C PRO A 388 35.80 -0.09 -30.83
N SER A 389 34.77 0.36 -30.11
CA SER A 389 33.73 1.29 -30.58
C SER A 389 33.36 2.29 -29.50
N GLU A 390 33.06 3.53 -29.89
CA GLU A 390 32.48 4.53 -28.97
C GLU A 390 31.20 4.01 -28.31
N LEU A 391 31.12 4.11 -26.98
CA LEU A 391 29.96 3.69 -26.21
C LEU A 391 29.24 4.91 -25.62
N LEU A 392 28.01 5.15 -26.06
CA LEU A 392 27.13 6.15 -25.46
C LEU A 392 26.61 5.60 -24.12
N CYS A 393 26.98 6.24 -23.03
CA CYS A 393 26.53 5.93 -21.68
C CYS A 393 25.41 6.88 -21.27
N SER A 394 24.28 6.32 -20.86
CA SER A 394 23.07 7.01 -20.43
C SER A 394 22.17 6.06 -19.66
N TYR A 395 21.10 6.56 -19.04
CA TYR A 395 20.07 5.68 -18.46
C TYR A 395 19.48 4.71 -19.51
N ASP A 396 19.16 5.21 -20.72
CA ASP A 396 18.56 4.38 -21.79
C ASP A 396 19.46 3.23 -22.26
N THR A 397 20.78 3.44 -22.24
CA THR A 397 21.76 2.42 -22.64
C THR A 397 22.07 1.49 -21.46
N PHE A 398 22.07 2.02 -20.23
CA PHE A 398 22.23 1.24 -19.02
C PHE A 398 21.15 0.17 -18.86
N ILE A 399 19.87 0.52 -19.03
CA ILE A 399 18.76 -0.44 -18.87
C ILE A 399 18.62 -1.43 -20.03
N ARG A 400 19.40 -1.28 -21.12
CA ARG A 400 19.36 -2.13 -22.32
C ARG A 400 20.65 -2.93 -22.54
N THR A 401 21.58 -2.86 -21.59
CA THR A 401 22.85 -3.57 -21.67
C THR A 401 22.65 -5.08 -21.64
N ASP A 402 23.42 -5.80 -22.47
CA ASP A 402 23.37 -7.27 -22.56
C ASP A 402 24.47 -7.96 -21.73
N THR A 403 25.38 -7.19 -21.12
CA THR A 403 26.47 -7.75 -20.30
C THR A 403 26.67 -6.98 -18.99
N PRO A 404 27.01 -7.67 -17.88
CA PRO A 404 27.32 -7.02 -16.61
C PRO A 404 28.55 -6.11 -16.68
N GLU A 405 29.53 -6.39 -17.55
CA GLU A 405 30.70 -5.53 -17.74
C GLU A 405 30.35 -4.21 -18.43
N GLU A 406 29.51 -4.26 -19.46
CA GLU A 406 29.03 -3.05 -20.12
C GLU A 406 28.13 -2.24 -19.18
N ALA A 407 27.25 -2.90 -18.42
CA ALA A 407 26.46 -2.28 -17.36
C ALA A 407 27.34 -1.52 -16.35
N ALA A 408 28.39 -2.18 -15.86
CA ALA A 408 29.33 -1.59 -14.90
C ALA A 408 30.03 -0.35 -15.48
N LYS A 409 30.41 -0.37 -16.76
CA LYS A 409 31.04 0.76 -17.46
C LYS A 409 30.07 1.93 -17.61
N ILE A 410 28.86 1.67 -18.10
CA ILE A 410 27.85 2.71 -18.30
C ILE A 410 27.50 3.36 -16.97
N PHE A 411 27.28 2.57 -15.91
CA PHE A 411 26.97 3.09 -14.58
C PHE A 411 28.12 3.94 -14.03
N ALA A 412 29.36 3.46 -14.12
CA ALA A 412 30.54 4.20 -13.64
C ALA A 412 30.73 5.54 -14.36
N ALA A 413 30.53 5.58 -15.68
CA ALA A 413 30.69 6.79 -16.46
C ALA A 413 29.53 7.78 -16.27
N SER A 414 28.30 7.28 -16.32
CA SER A 414 27.08 8.09 -16.42
C SER A 414 26.51 8.49 -15.06
N PHE A 415 26.56 7.60 -14.06
CA PHE A 415 26.03 7.84 -12.72
C PHE A 415 27.12 8.28 -11.73
N GLU A 416 28.22 7.53 -11.63
CA GLU A 416 29.30 7.86 -10.68
C GLU A 416 30.18 9.03 -11.18
N GLY A 417 30.28 9.20 -12.50
CA GLY A 417 31.17 10.19 -13.12
C GLY A 417 32.65 9.85 -12.94
N CYS A 418 32.97 8.57 -12.77
CA CYS A 418 34.33 8.08 -12.54
C CYS A 418 35.12 8.08 -13.85
N SER A 419 35.93 9.12 -14.08
CA SER A 419 36.83 9.21 -15.23
C SER A 419 38.30 9.37 -14.82
N THR A 420 39.21 8.76 -15.59
CA THR A 420 40.66 9.07 -15.50
C THR A 420 41.01 10.37 -16.22
N GLY A 421 40.13 10.81 -17.13
CA GLY A 421 40.13 12.11 -17.76
C GLY A 421 38.93 12.27 -18.70
N HIS A 422 38.61 13.51 -19.05
CA HIS A 422 37.49 13.82 -19.94
C HIS A 422 37.79 15.04 -20.81
N TYR A 423 37.04 15.18 -21.90
CA TYR A 423 36.94 16.40 -22.69
C TYR A 423 35.49 16.64 -23.12
N THR A 424 35.25 17.79 -23.77
CA THR A 424 33.94 18.12 -24.32
C THR A 424 34.10 18.46 -25.78
N GLU A 425 33.35 17.78 -26.65
CA GLU A 425 33.32 18.00 -28.08
C GLU A 425 31.87 18.23 -28.52
N ASN A 426 31.63 19.35 -29.22
CA ASN A 426 30.28 19.73 -29.68
C ASN A 426 29.20 19.75 -28.57
N GLY A 427 29.59 19.99 -27.31
CA GLY A 427 28.70 19.98 -26.15
C GLY A 427 28.42 18.59 -25.56
N GLN A 428 28.95 17.53 -26.17
CA GLN A 428 28.94 16.16 -25.65
C GLN A 428 30.18 15.93 -24.80
N MET A 429 30.03 15.29 -23.64
CA MET A 429 31.14 14.95 -22.76
C MET A 429 31.70 13.58 -23.16
N HIS A 430 33.03 13.48 -23.26
CA HIS A 430 33.78 12.30 -23.64
C HIS A 430 34.74 11.90 -22.52
N TYR A 431 34.77 10.61 -22.18
CA TYR A 431 35.64 10.02 -21.16
C TYR A 431 36.66 9.11 -21.86
N TYR A 432 37.95 9.29 -21.53
CA TYR A 432 39.03 8.46 -22.09
C TYR A 432 39.03 7.05 -21.50
N ASP A 433 38.81 6.94 -20.19
CA ASP A 433 38.73 5.69 -19.46
C ASP A 433 38.05 5.91 -18.10
N ILE A 434 37.61 4.81 -17.50
CA ILE A 434 36.93 4.77 -16.20
C ILE A 434 37.93 4.38 -15.10
N GLN A 435 37.85 5.04 -13.95
CA GLN A 435 38.67 4.67 -12.79
C GLN A 435 38.31 3.27 -12.29
N GLU A 436 39.31 2.41 -12.14
CA GLU A 436 39.14 1.01 -11.69
C GLU A 436 38.15 0.21 -12.58
N SER A 437 38.09 0.56 -13.88
CA SER A 437 37.16 -0.04 -14.85
C SER A 437 37.23 -1.57 -14.86
N ALA A 438 38.44 -2.14 -14.85
CA ALA A 438 38.63 -3.58 -14.88
C ALA A 438 38.14 -4.27 -13.60
N ALA A 439 38.33 -3.66 -12.43
CA ALA A 439 37.90 -4.22 -11.15
C ALA A 439 36.38 -4.21 -11.02
N ARG A 440 35.72 -3.10 -11.41
CA ARG A 440 34.26 -2.97 -11.44
C ARG A 440 33.62 -4.02 -12.36
N GLN A 441 34.16 -4.16 -13.57
CA GLN A 441 33.72 -5.17 -14.54
C GLN A 441 33.92 -6.59 -14.04
N ALA A 442 35.10 -6.91 -13.49
CA ALA A 442 35.39 -8.23 -12.96
C ALA A 442 34.46 -8.63 -11.81
N TYR A 443 34.15 -7.68 -10.91
CA TYR A 443 33.21 -7.94 -9.82
C TYR A 443 31.78 -8.09 -10.32
N ALA A 444 31.33 -7.23 -11.25
CA ALA A 444 30.02 -7.33 -11.88
C ALA A 444 29.83 -8.69 -12.56
N ARG A 445 30.82 -9.15 -13.34
CA ARG A 445 30.80 -10.49 -13.92
C ARG A 445 30.71 -11.57 -12.85
N ARG A 446 31.54 -11.48 -11.81
CA ARG A 446 31.56 -12.48 -10.74
C ARG A 446 30.22 -12.60 -10.03
N ILE A 447 29.61 -11.48 -9.62
CA ILE A 447 28.32 -11.52 -8.91
C ILE A 447 27.19 -11.98 -9.84
N TYR A 448 27.24 -11.59 -11.11
CA TYR A 448 26.29 -12.08 -12.11
C TYR A 448 26.39 -13.61 -12.23
N ASP A 449 27.60 -14.15 -12.36
CA ASP A 449 27.82 -15.60 -12.45
C ASP A 449 27.41 -16.31 -11.15
N GLU A 450 27.68 -15.71 -9.97
CA GLU A 450 27.24 -16.24 -8.67
C GLU A 450 25.70 -16.34 -8.59
N LYS A 451 24.98 -15.31 -9.04
CA LYS A 451 23.51 -15.20 -8.93
C LYS A 451 22.71 -15.81 -10.10
N THR A 452 23.39 -16.36 -11.10
CA THR A 452 22.75 -16.98 -12.27
C THR A 452 23.12 -18.44 -12.48
N ASN A 453 24.11 -18.95 -11.75
CA ASN A 453 24.49 -20.37 -11.75
C ASN A 453 24.03 -21.12 -10.47
N GLU A 454 23.31 -20.44 -9.57
CA GLU A 454 22.38 -21.03 -8.60
C GLU A 454 21.04 -21.28 -9.29
#